data_AF-A0A127VI11-F1
#
_entry.id   AF-A0A127VI11-F1
#
_cell.length_a   1.000
_cell.length_b   1.000
_cell.length_c   1.000
_cell.angle_alpha   90.00
_cell.angle_beta   90.00
_cell.angle_gamma   90.00
#
_symmetry.space_group_name_H-M   'P 1'
#
loop_
_entity.id
_entity.type
_entity.pdbx_description
1 polymer ?
#
loop_
_entity_poly.entity_id
_entity_poly.type
_entity_poly.pdbx_seq_one_letter_code
_entity_poly.pdbx_strand_id
1 'polypeptide(L)'
;MGVIKNVHKLELHYSPEEIAKLEAGAAMHLKYSNITFKIVSIVPGITIRVVQEKSLSGNYADRKTLIERTKELFSTVTGNLHIVVHAVPFEEPIVDIADPAWVAAEMLRTGVKIKDLVKETGIDKTNLSAWINGTRPMSQPVKAMFYYYFTR
;
A
#
# COMPACT_ATOMS: atom_id res chain seq x y z
N MET A 1 0.30 20.04 -11.36
CA MET A 1 0.94 18.72 -11.13
C MET A 1 -0.03 17.66 -11.59
N GLY A 2 0.35 16.82 -12.57
CA GLY A 2 -0.49 15.72 -13.04
C GLY A 2 -0.63 14.62 -11.97
N VAL A 3 -1.78 13.94 -11.97
CA VAL A 3 -2.08 12.77 -11.15
C VAL A 3 -1.26 11.57 -11.63
N ILE A 4 -1.01 11.47 -12.94
CA ILE A 4 -0.15 10.45 -13.52
C ILE A 4 1.31 10.89 -13.44
N LYS A 5 2.14 10.11 -12.73
CA LYS A 5 3.58 10.39 -12.66
C LYS A 5 4.23 10.13 -14.02
N ASN A 6 5.05 11.07 -14.49
CA ASN A 6 5.74 11.05 -15.78
C ASN A 6 4.81 11.07 -17.01
N VAL A 7 3.66 11.74 -16.92
CA VAL A 7 2.72 11.88 -18.05
C VAL A 7 3.33 12.56 -19.28
N HIS A 8 4.32 13.44 -19.11
CA HIS A 8 5.05 14.11 -20.20
C HIS A 8 5.66 13.15 -21.24
N LYS A 9 5.91 11.88 -20.87
CA LYS A 9 6.38 10.86 -21.82
C LYS A 9 5.31 10.50 -22.87
N LEU A 10 4.03 10.69 -22.54
CA LEU A 10 2.91 10.47 -23.43
C LEU A 10 2.55 11.73 -24.22
N GLU A 11 2.81 12.93 -23.68
CA GLU A 11 2.54 14.21 -24.36
C GLU A 11 3.29 14.36 -25.71
N LEU A 12 4.39 13.62 -25.89
CA LEU A 12 5.13 13.58 -27.16
C LEU A 12 4.41 12.79 -28.27
N HIS A 13 3.44 11.96 -27.91
CA HIS A 13 2.79 11.00 -28.81
C HIS A 13 1.27 11.16 -28.88
N TYR A 14 0.67 11.87 -27.92
CA TYR A 14 -0.78 12.03 -27.79
C TYR A 14 -1.17 13.49 -27.63
N SER A 15 -2.36 13.83 -28.07
CA SER A 15 -2.89 15.20 -28.00
C SER A 15 -3.15 15.64 -26.55
N PRO A 16 -3.12 16.95 -26.27
CA PRO A 16 -3.44 17.48 -24.94
C PRO A 16 -4.84 17.06 -24.43
N GLU A 17 -5.82 16.89 -25.33
CA GLU A 17 -7.17 16.47 -24.96
C GLU A 17 -7.20 15.01 -24.48
N GLU A 18 -6.45 14.12 -25.15
CA GLU A 18 -6.32 12.73 -24.75
C GLU A 18 -5.60 12.59 -23.40
N ILE A 19 -4.52 13.36 -23.20
CA ILE A 19 -3.82 13.40 -21.93
C ILE A 19 -4.73 13.91 -20.81
N ALA A 20 -5.55 14.95 -21.07
CA ALA A 20 -6.51 15.46 -20.10
C ALA A 20 -7.58 14.41 -19.72
N LYS A 21 -8.06 13.61 -20.67
CA LYS A 21 -8.99 12.50 -20.40
C LYS A 21 -8.35 11.42 -19.52
N LEU A 22 -7.09 11.04 -19.80
CA LEU A 22 -6.35 10.09 -18.97
C LEU A 22 -6.14 10.60 -17.54
N GLU A 23 -5.74 11.86 -17.39
CA GLU A 23 -5.55 12.51 -16.10
C GLU A 23 -6.86 12.56 -15.30
N ALA A 24 -7.99 12.86 -15.95
CA ALA A 24 -9.31 12.83 -15.30
C ALA A 24 -9.68 11.42 -14.82
N GLY A 25 -9.47 10.39 -15.64
CA GLY A 25 -9.71 9.00 -15.24
C GLY A 25 -8.78 8.54 -14.11
N ALA A 26 -7.50 8.90 -14.17
CA ALA A 26 -6.54 8.64 -13.10
C ALA A 26 -6.92 9.34 -11.79
N ALA A 27 -7.44 10.57 -11.86
CA ALA A 27 -7.93 11.32 -10.71
C ALA A 27 -9.08 10.61 -9.99
N MET A 28 -9.98 9.97 -10.75
CA MET A 28 -11.07 9.17 -10.17
C MET A 28 -10.51 7.95 -9.42
N HIS A 29 -9.59 7.21 -10.03
CA HIS A 29 -8.95 6.06 -9.40
C HIS A 29 -8.16 6.43 -8.13
N LEU A 30 -7.49 7.59 -8.13
CA LEU A 30 -6.84 8.13 -6.93
C LEU A 30 -7.87 8.44 -5.85
N LYS A 31 -8.93 9.18 -6.18
CA LYS A 31 -9.94 9.63 -5.21
C LYS A 31 -10.69 8.48 -4.53
N TYR A 32 -11.09 7.45 -5.28
CA TYR A 32 -11.99 6.40 -4.76
C TYR A 32 -11.27 5.14 -4.29
N SER A 33 -10.06 4.89 -4.76
CA SER A 33 -9.33 3.63 -4.50
C SER A 33 -7.88 3.84 -4.10
N ASN A 34 -7.40 5.09 -3.98
CA ASN A 34 -6.00 5.43 -3.73
C ASN A 34 -5.02 4.72 -4.69
N ILE A 35 -5.43 4.64 -5.96
CA ILE A 35 -4.62 4.03 -7.04
C ILE A 35 -3.85 5.15 -7.76
N THR A 36 -2.55 4.95 -7.91
CA THR A 36 -1.66 5.87 -8.62
C THR A 36 -1.02 5.18 -9.82
N PHE A 37 -0.74 5.96 -10.87
CA PHE A 37 -0.13 5.48 -12.10
C PHE A 37 1.19 6.20 -12.35
N LYS A 38 2.17 5.47 -12.87
CA LYS A 38 3.47 6.00 -13.29
C LYS A 38 3.87 5.42 -14.64
N ILE A 39 4.19 6.29 -15.59
CA ILE A 39 4.75 5.88 -16.88
C ILE A 39 6.23 5.55 -16.69
N VAL A 40 6.58 4.28 -16.91
CA VAL A 40 7.94 3.76 -16.78
C VAL A 40 8.69 3.93 -18.10
N SER A 41 8.16 3.35 -19.18
CA SER A 41 8.71 3.41 -20.54
C SER A 41 7.58 3.46 -21.57
N ILE A 42 7.91 3.93 -22.77
CA ILE A 42 7.04 3.94 -23.96
C ILE A 42 7.61 3.13 -25.14
N VAL A 43 8.88 2.70 -25.05
CA VAL A 43 9.58 1.90 -26.08
C VAL A 43 10.12 0.62 -25.42
N PRO A 44 9.93 -0.58 -26.02
CA PRO A 44 9.21 -0.87 -27.28
C PRO A 44 7.68 -0.88 -27.17
N GLY A 45 7.13 -0.65 -25.97
CA GLY A 45 5.70 -0.54 -25.69
C GLY A 45 5.46 0.23 -24.39
N ILE A 46 4.20 0.50 -24.07
CA ILE A 46 3.86 1.35 -22.93
C ILE A 46 3.90 0.53 -21.66
N THR A 47 4.87 0.83 -20.81
CA THR A 47 5.04 0.18 -19.51
C THR A 47 4.55 1.10 -18.40
N ILE A 48 3.56 0.64 -17.65
CA ILE A 48 2.88 1.41 -16.61
C ILE A 48 3.06 0.69 -15.28
N ARG A 49 3.54 1.41 -14.28
CA ARG A 49 3.47 0.95 -12.90
C ARG A 49 2.20 1.50 -12.27
N VAL A 50 1.36 0.60 -11.76
CA VAL A 50 0.17 0.95 -11.00
C VAL A 50 0.36 0.48 -9.56
N VAL A 51 0.10 1.37 -8.62
CA VAL A 51 0.23 1.09 -7.18
C VAL A 51 -1.07 1.47 -6.50
N GLN A 52 -1.64 0.55 -5.73
CA GLN A 52 -2.71 0.87 -4.80
C GLN A 52 -2.13 1.04 -3.40
N GLU A 53 -2.43 2.17 -2.78
CA GLU A 53 -2.09 2.43 -1.37
C GLU A 53 -3.32 2.22 -0.48
N LYS A 54 -3.14 2.36 0.84
CA LYS A 54 -4.23 2.21 1.80
C LYS A 54 -5.39 3.15 1.44
N SER A 55 -6.59 2.60 1.28
CA SER A 55 -7.79 3.37 0.93
C SER A 55 -8.73 3.41 2.12
N LEU A 56 -9.30 4.59 2.40
CA LEU A 56 -10.32 4.74 3.46
C LEU A 56 -11.61 3.97 3.16
N SER A 57 -11.88 3.71 1.88
CA SER A 57 -13.06 2.95 1.44
C SER A 57 -12.91 1.44 1.58
N GLY A 58 -11.72 0.92 1.87
CA GLY A 58 -11.47 -0.53 1.95
C GLY A 58 -11.56 -1.27 0.61
N ASN A 59 -11.77 -0.56 -0.50
CA ASN A 59 -11.93 -1.14 -1.84
C ASN A 59 -10.58 -1.55 -2.45
N TYR A 60 -9.99 -2.63 -1.94
CA TYR A 60 -8.72 -3.17 -2.42
C TYR A 60 -8.92 -4.03 -3.65
N ALA A 61 -8.08 -3.79 -4.67
CA ALA A 61 -8.05 -4.52 -5.92
C ALA A 61 -6.89 -5.51 -5.89
N ASP A 62 -7.13 -6.72 -6.36
CA ASP A 62 -6.06 -7.69 -6.58
C ASP A 62 -5.20 -7.31 -7.79
N ARG A 63 -4.10 -8.04 -7.99
CA ARG A 63 -3.17 -7.81 -9.10
C ARG A 63 -3.88 -7.82 -10.46
N LYS A 64 -4.81 -8.75 -10.67
CA LYS A 64 -5.52 -8.92 -11.94
C LYS A 64 -6.42 -7.71 -12.22
N THR A 65 -7.21 -7.31 -11.23
CA THR A 65 -8.12 -6.17 -11.30
C THR A 65 -7.35 -4.87 -11.57
N LEU A 66 -6.19 -4.68 -10.94
CA LEU A 66 -5.34 -3.51 -11.21
C LEU A 66 -4.81 -3.50 -12.64
N ILE A 67 -4.43 -4.65 -13.18
CA ILE A 67 -4.00 -4.77 -14.58
C ILE A 67 -5.15 -4.41 -15.52
N GLU A 68 -6.34 -4.96 -15.29
CA GLU A 68 -7.53 -4.72 -16.10
C GLU A 68 -7.91 -3.24 -16.09
N ARG A 69 -8.09 -2.63 -14.92
CA ARG A 69 -8.41 -1.20 -14.78
C ARG A 69 -7.37 -0.30 -15.46
N THR A 70 -6.10 -0.66 -15.35
CA THR A 70 -5.02 0.11 -16.01
C THR A 70 -5.13 -0.01 -17.53
N LYS A 71 -5.35 -1.22 -18.06
CA LYS A 71 -5.52 -1.42 -19.50
C LYS A 71 -6.78 -0.74 -20.03
N GLU A 72 -7.88 -0.79 -19.30
CA GLU A 72 -9.12 -0.09 -19.65
C GLU A 72 -8.88 1.42 -19.73
N LEU A 73 -8.28 2.02 -18.69
CA LEU A 73 -8.00 3.45 -18.67
C LEU A 73 -7.09 3.87 -19.83
N PHE A 74 -5.97 3.19 -20.00
CA PHE A 74 -4.96 3.62 -20.97
C PHE A 74 -5.29 3.23 -22.43
N SER A 75 -6.04 2.15 -22.66
CA SER A 75 -6.43 1.75 -24.02
C SER A 75 -7.36 2.75 -24.70
N THR A 76 -8.11 3.56 -23.93
CA THR A 76 -8.95 4.64 -24.47
C THR A 76 -8.18 5.68 -25.28
N VAL A 77 -6.88 5.86 -24.97
CA VAL A 77 -6.00 6.81 -25.66
C VAL A 77 -4.97 6.10 -26.51
N THR A 78 -4.41 4.99 -26.03
CA THR A 78 -3.26 4.37 -26.71
C THR A 78 -3.65 3.38 -27.80
N GLY A 79 -4.94 3.13 -28.05
CA GLY A 79 -5.43 2.35 -29.19
C GLY A 79 -4.77 0.98 -29.35
N ASN A 80 -5.15 0.00 -28.53
CA ASN A 80 -4.67 -1.40 -28.56
C ASN A 80 -3.14 -1.62 -28.61
N LEU A 81 -2.31 -0.59 -28.42
CA LEU A 81 -0.87 -0.74 -28.26
C LEU A 81 -0.55 -1.73 -27.14
N HIS A 82 0.61 -2.37 -27.25
CA HIS A 82 1.07 -3.33 -26.24
C HIS A 82 1.35 -2.60 -24.91
N ILE A 83 0.40 -2.69 -23.97
CA ILE A 83 0.51 -2.15 -22.62
C ILE A 83 0.99 -3.24 -21.66
N VAL A 84 2.17 -3.02 -21.09
CA VAL A 84 2.73 -3.83 -20.00
C VAL A 84 2.41 -3.16 -18.67
N VAL A 85 1.74 -3.86 -17.76
CA VAL A 85 1.34 -3.31 -16.46
C VAL A 85 2.09 -4.02 -15.33
N HIS A 86 2.85 -3.25 -14.55
CA HIS A 86 3.42 -3.66 -13.28
C HIS A 86 2.48 -3.24 -12.15
N ALA A 87 1.59 -4.15 -11.77
CA ALA A 87 0.66 -3.92 -10.67
C ALA A 87 1.28 -4.24 -9.30
N VAL A 88 1.10 -3.31 -8.36
CA VAL A 88 1.44 -3.46 -6.95
C VAL A 88 0.16 -3.24 -6.15
N PRO A 89 -0.56 -4.32 -5.78
CA PRO A 89 -1.75 -4.21 -4.93
C PRO A 89 -1.37 -3.72 -3.54
N PHE A 90 -2.37 -3.19 -2.83
CA PHE A 90 -2.22 -2.95 -1.40
C PHE A 90 -2.24 -4.29 -0.68
N GLU A 91 -1.25 -4.50 0.18
CA GLU A 91 -1.19 -5.63 1.10
C GLU A 91 -1.14 -5.06 2.52
N GLU A 92 -2.00 -5.58 3.40
CA GLU A 92 -1.92 -5.19 4.81
C GLU A 92 -0.55 -5.61 5.37
N PRO A 93 0.16 -4.72 6.08
CA PRO A 93 1.39 -5.10 6.76
C PRO A 93 1.15 -6.32 7.64
N ILE A 94 1.97 -7.37 7.50
CA ILE A 94 1.83 -8.60 8.31
C ILE A 94 1.84 -8.27 9.82
N VAL A 95 2.56 -7.22 10.21
CA VAL A 95 2.62 -6.73 11.60
C VAL A 95 1.29 -6.19 12.13
N ASP A 96 0.29 -5.94 11.28
CA ASP A 96 -1.02 -5.48 11.74
C ASP A 96 -1.75 -6.51 12.59
N ILE A 97 -1.38 -7.80 12.50
CA ILE A 97 -1.86 -8.85 13.39
C ILE A 97 -1.44 -8.65 14.85
N ALA A 98 -0.36 -7.90 15.11
CA ALA A 98 0.18 -7.69 16.45
C ALA A 98 -0.63 -6.63 17.22
N ASP A 99 -1.91 -6.92 17.43
CA ASP A 99 -2.80 -6.17 18.29
C ASP A 99 -2.66 -6.59 19.78
N PRO A 100 -3.32 -5.90 20.74
CA PRO A 100 -3.21 -6.26 22.16
C PRO A 100 -3.58 -7.73 22.46
N ALA A 101 -4.58 -8.28 21.78
CA ALA A 101 -5.03 -9.65 22.00
C ALA A 101 -4.01 -10.67 21.50
N TRP A 102 -3.44 -10.44 20.32
CA TRP A 102 -2.37 -11.24 19.76
C TRP A 102 -1.12 -11.20 20.65
N VAL A 103 -0.70 -10.02 21.09
CA VAL A 103 0.46 -9.87 21.98
C VAL A 103 0.25 -10.61 23.30
N ALA A 104 -0.93 -10.48 23.91
CA ALA A 104 -1.25 -11.19 25.15
C ALA A 104 -1.24 -12.72 24.97
N ALA A 105 -1.75 -13.22 23.84
CA ALA A 105 -1.72 -14.64 23.51
C ALA A 105 -0.28 -15.15 23.31
N GLU A 106 0.56 -14.40 22.61
CA GLU A 106 1.96 -14.76 22.41
C GLU A 106 2.77 -14.73 23.71
N MET A 107 2.52 -13.76 24.60
CA MET A 107 3.10 -13.74 25.93
C MET A 107 2.70 -14.96 26.76
N LEU A 108 1.43 -15.39 26.68
CA LEU A 108 0.97 -16.59 27.36
C LEU A 108 1.62 -17.85 26.76
N ARG A 109 1.73 -17.93 25.44
CA ARG A 109 2.32 -19.06 24.71
C ARG A 109 3.81 -19.24 24.98
N THR A 110 4.55 -18.13 25.02
CA THR A 110 6.01 -18.12 25.19
C THR A 110 6.44 -18.05 26.66
N GLY A 111 5.53 -17.68 27.56
CA GLY A 111 5.83 -17.45 28.98
C GLY A 111 6.55 -16.13 29.26
N VAL A 112 6.74 -15.28 28.25
CA VAL A 112 7.36 -13.96 28.37
C VAL A 112 6.51 -13.04 29.24
N LYS A 113 7.12 -12.39 30.22
CA LYS A 113 6.45 -11.41 31.10
C LYS A 113 6.86 -10.00 30.71
N ILE A 114 6.06 -9.01 31.13
CA ILE A 114 6.36 -7.58 30.89
C ILE A 114 7.77 -7.22 31.40
N LYS A 115 8.22 -7.78 32.53
CA LYS A 115 9.57 -7.53 33.06
C LYS A 115 10.69 -7.98 32.12
N ASP A 116 10.45 -9.02 31.32
CA ASP A 116 11.43 -9.58 30.38
C ASP A 116 11.50 -8.65 29.15
N LEU A 117 10.33 -8.20 28.66
CA LEU A 117 10.24 -7.17 27.63
C LEU A 117 10.93 -5.86 28.05
N VAL A 118 10.73 -5.40 29.28
CA VAL A 118 11.44 -4.21 29.81
C VAL A 118 12.95 -4.41 29.76
N LYS A 119 13.44 -5.57 30.20
CA LYS A 119 14.87 -5.90 30.24
C LYS A 119 15.49 -5.96 28.84
N GLU A 120 14.77 -6.51 27.87
CA GLU A 120 15.30 -6.79 26.53
C GLU A 120 15.14 -5.63 25.55
N THR A 121 14.05 -4.86 25.68
CA THR A 121 13.74 -3.74 24.79
C THR A 121 14.16 -2.38 25.36
N GLY A 122 14.35 -2.28 26.69
CA GLY A 122 14.59 -1.01 27.39
C GLY A 122 13.35 -0.10 27.49
N ILE A 123 12.18 -0.55 27.04
CA ILE A 123 10.93 0.21 27.10
C ILE A 123 10.38 0.17 28.52
N ASP A 124 9.86 1.29 29.00
CA ASP A 124 9.27 1.36 30.33
C ASP A 124 8.03 0.47 30.45
N LYS A 125 7.85 -0.05 31.67
CA LYS A 125 6.74 -0.95 32.01
C LYS A 125 5.37 -0.31 31.74
N THR A 126 5.24 0.99 31.93
CA THR A 126 3.97 1.72 31.78
C THR A 126 3.51 1.70 30.33
N ASN A 127 4.41 2.00 29.38
CA ASN A 127 4.13 1.94 27.95
C ASN A 127 3.79 0.52 27.49
N LEU A 128 4.60 -0.47 27.88
CA LEU A 128 4.32 -1.87 27.55
C LEU A 128 2.96 -2.31 28.07
N SER A 129 2.65 -2.01 29.33
CA SER A 129 1.35 -2.36 29.92
C SER A 129 0.19 -1.65 29.23
N ALA A 130 0.37 -0.38 28.84
CA ALA A 130 -0.69 0.38 28.17
C ALA A 130 -0.99 -0.17 26.77
N TRP A 131 0.03 -0.60 26.03
CA TRP A 131 -0.13 -1.27 24.74
C TRP A 131 -0.77 -2.65 24.88
N ILE A 132 -0.27 -3.49 25.78
CA ILE A 132 -0.74 -4.87 25.98
C ILE A 132 -2.19 -4.90 26.47
N ASN A 133 -2.60 -3.94 27.31
CA ASN A 133 -3.96 -3.85 27.83
C ASN A 133 -4.89 -3.04 26.90
N GLY A 134 -4.39 -2.52 25.78
CA GLY A 134 -5.18 -1.74 24.82
C GLY A 134 -5.60 -0.34 25.31
N THR A 135 -5.11 0.13 26.45
CA THR A 135 -5.41 1.48 26.95
C THR A 135 -4.68 2.57 26.18
N ARG A 136 -3.63 2.21 25.43
CA ARG A 136 -2.95 3.06 24.46
C ARG A 136 -2.85 2.33 23.10
N PRO A 137 -3.23 2.96 21.98
CA PRO A 137 -3.07 2.36 20.67
C PRO A 137 -1.59 2.15 20.33
N MET A 138 -1.29 1.03 19.66
CA MET A 138 0.05 0.73 19.16
C MET A 138 0.28 1.41 17.81
N SER A 139 1.40 2.11 17.67
CA SER A 139 1.86 2.59 16.37
C SER A 139 2.46 1.43 15.55
N GLN A 140 2.62 1.61 14.24
CA GLN A 140 3.21 0.58 13.37
C GLN A 140 4.59 0.09 13.85
N PRO A 141 5.53 0.97 14.29
CA PRO A 141 6.80 0.50 14.87
C PRO A 141 6.62 -0.37 16.12
N VAL A 142 5.64 -0.07 16.98
CA VAL A 142 5.36 -0.85 18.19
C VAL A 142 4.77 -2.22 17.82
N LYS A 143 3.83 -2.27 16.87
CA LYS A 143 3.32 -3.53 16.34
C LYS A 143 4.44 -4.39 15.73
N ALA A 144 5.30 -3.78 14.92
CA ALA A 144 6.45 -4.46 14.32
C ALA A 144 7.42 -4.99 15.39
N MET A 145 7.70 -4.20 16.42
CA MET A 145 8.52 -4.63 17.55
C MET A 145 7.94 -5.90 18.19
N PHE A 146 6.66 -5.91 18.56
CA PHE A 146 6.05 -7.10 19.16
C PHE A 146 6.01 -8.28 18.19
N TYR A 147 5.62 -8.05 16.94
CA TYR A 147 5.59 -9.09 15.92
C TYR A 147 6.94 -9.80 15.80
N TYR A 148 8.02 -9.05 15.58
CA TYR A 148 9.36 -9.62 15.43
C TYR A 148 9.96 -10.11 16.74
N TYR A 149 9.49 -9.64 17.89
CA TYR A 149 9.91 -10.17 19.18
C TYR A 149 9.40 -11.62 19.37
N PHE A 150 8.14 -11.90 19.02
CA PHE A 150 7.51 -13.20 19.26
C PHE A 150 7.62 -14.21 18.09
N THR A 151 7.97 -13.75 16.89
CA THR A 151 8.14 -14.60 15.70
C THR A 151 9.59 -15.01 15.41
N ARG A 152 10.52 -14.58 16.26
CA ARG A 152 11.92 -15.01 16.21
C ARG A 152 12.15 -16.38 16.83
#